data_AF-A0A108U546-F1
#
_entry.id   AF-A0A108U546-F1
#
_cell.length_a   1.000
_cell.length_b   1.000
_cell.length_c   1.000
_cell.angle_alpha   90.00
_cell.angle_beta   90.00
_cell.angle_gamma   90.00
#
_symmetry.space_group_name_H-M   'P 1'
#
loop_
_entity.id
_entity.type
_entity.pdbx_description
1 polymer ?
#
loop_
_entity_poly.entity_id
_entity_poly.type
_entity_poly.pdbx_seq_one_letter_code
_entity_poly.pdbx_strand_id
1 'polypeptide(L)'
;MALTTRRGLLAAWLILALLPTASRAAEPTKPAARSGDCDLAKELPADADARSRRIACDIPLKYQSDVLIAENVGSLIRRHDMAAWLTSDELLKIGALKDFPGSPKGWLTDDRGDRVDVNYFSLDGDTLISFAQSSLHMQPFGVRDTKRLDPPRPANPREQKLMAAQTLARTQKPLYCSDTPPNLVVFDVEEDHKPQIFVFMMPPWQDDDVPMGGYTMFRMDQSGERILDHYEQTRSCLNYDGKQLKKAQAFYVSHLTSAAPTMFHVFMSLQYRKPLIVFTTQNQLLWKVELGRIQLLDSDDKEFKRARKWSKRIKSEREVVPTSSDIG
;
A
#
# COMPACT_ATOMS: atom_id res chain seq x y z
N MET A 1 -68.56 -33.33 13.40
CA MET A 1 -69.62 -32.31 13.32
C MET A 1 -69.21 -31.29 12.26
N ALA A 2 -70.10 -31.06 11.28
CA ALA A 2 -70.10 -30.03 10.23
C ALA A 2 -68.91 -29.94 9.24
N LEU A 3 -69.02 -30.73 8.15
CA LEU A 3 -68.72 -30.28 6.79
C LEU A 3 -69.83 -29.32 6.29
N THR A 4 -69.57 -28.67 5.14
CA THR A 4 -70.45 -27.85 4.26
C THR A 4 -70.22 -26.34 4.40
N THR A 5 -70.09 -25.49 3.36
CA THR A 5 -70.34 -25.65 1.91
C THR A 5 -69.86 -24.39 1.15
N ARG A 6 -69.63 -24.58 -0.17
CA ARG A 6 -70.05 -23.74 -1.30
C ARG A 6 -69.23 -22.53 -1.81
N ARG A 7 -69.06 -22.64 -3.15
CA ARG A 7 -69.26 -21.64 -4.23
C ARG A 7 -68.11 -20.67 -4.51
N GLY A 8 -67.33 -21.07 -5.53
CA GLY A 8 -66.49 -20.17 -6.31
C GLY A 8 -67.33 -19.24 -7.20
N LEU A 9 -66.87 -17.99 -7.26
CA LEU A 9 -67.22 -16.99 -8.25
C LEU A 9 -65.94 -16.69 -9.05
N LEU A 10 -66.11 -16.63 -10.38
CA LEU A 10 -65.10 -16.22 -11.33
C LEU A 10 -64.64 -14.78 -11.07
N ALA A 11 -63.33 -14.55 -11.13
CA ALA A 11 -62.75 -13.27 -11.51
C ALA A 11 -61.53 -13.56 -12.38
N ALA A 12 -61.65 -13.23 -13.66
CA ALA A 12 -60.57 -13.25 -14.63
C ALA A 12 -59.51 -12.21 -14.24
N TRP A 13 -58.24 -12.63 -14.22
CA TRP A 13 -57.11 -11.73 -14.32
C TRP A 13 -56.17 -12.24 -15.41
N LEU A 14 -55.97 -11.39 -16.42
CA LEU A 14 -54.96 -11.51 -17.47
C LEU A 14 -53.58 -11.75 -16.84
N ILE A 15 -52.93 -12.84 -17.21
CA ILE A 15 -51.48 -12.99 -17.02
C ILE A 15 -50.82 -12.37 -18.25
N LEU A 16 -50.35 -11.14 -18.09
CA LEU A 16 -49.46 -10.49 -19.05
C LEU A 16 -48.08 -11.16 -18.91
N ALA A 17 -47.71 -12.02 -19.86
CA ALA A 17 -46.37 -12.57 -19.94
C ALA A 17 -45.39 -11.45 -20.34
N LEU A 18 -44.69 -10.89 -19.35
CA LEU A 18 -43.52 -10.05 -19.58
C LEU A 18 -42.36 -10.95 -20.01
N LEU A 19 -42.12 -10.99 -21.33
CA LEU A 19 -40.84 -11.44 -21.86
C LEU A 19 -39.74 -10.51 -21.33
N PRO A 20 -38.62 -11.03 -20.80
CA PRO A 20 -37.48 -10.18 -20.48
C PRO A 20 -36.95 -9.62 -21.80
N THR A 21 -37.06 -8.31 -21.98
CA THR A 21 -36.30 -7.60 -23.00
C THR A 21 -34.83 -7.80 -22.67
N ALA A 22 -34.13 -8.54 -23.52
CA ALA A 22 -32.68 -8.64 -23.48
C ALA A 22 -32.13 -7.20 -23.57
N SER A 23 -31.66 -6.69 -22.43
CA SER A 23 -30.89 -5.45 -22.41
C SER A 23 -29.62 -5.72 -23.21
N ARG A 24 -29.57 -5.15 -24.41
CA ARG A 24 -28.37 -5.13 -25.24
C ARG A 24 -27.34 -4.36 -24.43
N ALA A 25 -26.40 -5.07 -23.79
CA ALA A 25 -25.24 -4.45 -23.18
C ALA A 25 -24.63 -3.52 -24.23
N ALA A 26 -24.60 -2.22 -23.93
CA ALA A 26 -23.98 -1.25 -24.81
C ALA A 26 -22.53 -1.70 -25.05
N GLU A 27 -22.15 -1.84 -26.32
CA GLU A 27 -20.73 -2.00 -26.67
C GLU A 27 -19.96 -0.85 -26.01
N PRO A 28 -18.81 -1.11 -25.38
CA PRO A 28 -17.99 -0.05 -24.80
C PRO A 28 -17.61 0.88 -25.94
N THR A 29 -18.20 2.08 -25.94
CA THR A 29 -17.90 3.13 -26.90
C THR A 29 -16.41 3.43 -26.79
N LYS A 30 -15.67 3.17 -27.88
CA LYS A 30 -14.24 3.44 -27.95
C LYS A 30 -14.02 4.93 -27.59
N PRO A 31 -13.23 5.24 -26.56
CA PRO A 31 -13.20 6.57 -25.97
C PRO A 31 -12.50 7.59 -26.86
N ALA A 32 -12.91 8.85 -26.76
CA ALA A 32 -12.28 9.96 -27.46
C ALA A 32 -10.90 10.25 -26.86
N ALA A 33 -9.85 10.12 -27.67
CA ALA A 33 -8.48 10.50 -27.32
C ALA A 33 -8.40 11.96 -26.84
N ARG A 34 -7.62 12.23 -25.78
CA ARG A 34 -7.29 13.62 -25.41
C ARG A 34 -6.13 14.11 -26.27
N SER A 35 -6.11 15.41 -26.57
CA SER A 35 -5.01 16.03 -27.32
C SER A 35 -3.68 15.81 -26.57
N GLY A 36 -2.73 15.11 -27.20
CA GLY A 36 -1.41 14.79 -26.62
C GLY A 36 -1.25 13.35 -26.13
N ASP A 37 -2.28 12.51 -26.18
CA ASP A 37 -2.14 11.08 -25.88
C ASP A 37 -1.27 10.38 -26.95
N CYS A 38 -0.29 9.59 -26.50
CA CYS A 38 0.39 8.59 -27.33
C CYS A 38 -0.57 7.46 -27.73
N ASP A 39 -0.19 6.60 -28.68
CA ASP A 39 -1.09 5.56 -29.20
C ASP A 39 -1.59 4.59 -28.12
N LEU A 40 -0.73 4.17 -27.18
CA LEU A 40 -1.14 3.33 -26.05
C LEU A 40 -2.15 4.04 -25.13
N ALA A 41 -1.99 5.34 -24.87
CA ALA A 41 -2.93 6.09 -24.03
C ALA A 41 -4.30 6.29 -24.69
N LYS A 42 -4.38 6.24 -26.03
CA LYS A 42 -5.66 6.29 -26.76
C LYS A 42 -6.49 5.01 -26.60
N GLU A 43 -5.87 3.91 -26.19
CA GLU A 43 -6.54 2.63 -25.93
C GLU A 43 -7.09 2.54 -24.50
N LEU A 44 -6.69 3.46 -23.61
CA LEU A 44 -7.19 3.50 -22.24
C LEU A 44 -8.67 3.95 -22.17
N PRO A 45 -9.41 3.55 -21.11
CA PRO A 45 -10.75 4.07 -20.83
C PRO A 45 -10.82 5.60 -20.81
N ALA A 46 -11.98 6.19 -21.18
CA ALA A 46 -12.15 7.65 -21.23
C ALA A 46 -11.87 8.35 -19.88
N ASP A 47 -12.24 7.67 -18.80
CA ASP A 47 -12.10 8.10 -17.41
C ASP A 47 -10.71 7.77 -16.83
N ALA A 48 -9.80 7.17 -17.61
CA ALA A 48 -8.42 6.96 -17.20
C ALA A 48 -7.78 8.28 -16.77
N ASP A 49 -7.24 8.27 -15.55
CA ASP A 49 -6.65 9.44 -14.93
C ASP A 49 -5.33 9.86 -15.61
N ALA A 50 -4.85 11.05 -15.26
CA ALA A 50 -3.62 11.60 -15.84
C ALA A 50 -2.40 10.69 -15.57
N ARG A 51 -2.41 9.96 -14.46
CA ARG A 51 -1.35 9.03 -14.08
C ARG A 51 -1.31 7.82 -15.01
N SER A 52 -2.45 7.16 -15.25
CA SER A 52 -2.54 5.98 -16.12
C SER A 52 -2.11 6.33 -17.54
N ARG A 53 -2.54 7.49 -18.04
CA ARG A 53 -2.12 8.04 -19.35
C ARG A 53 -0.61 8.28 -19.42
N ARG A 54 -0.03 8.93 -18.39
CA ARG A 54 1.43 9.13 -18.29
C ARG A 54 2.18 7.79 -18.30
N ILE A 55 1.73 6.80 -17.52
CA ILE A 55 2.37 5.48 -17.50
C ILE A 55 2.34 4.85 -18.89
N ALA A 56 1.20 4.91 -19.58
CA ALA A 56 1.06 4.35 -20.93
C ALA A 56 2.02 4.99 -21.96
N CYS A 57 2.33 6.28 -21.83
CA CYS A 57 3.19 6.99 -22.77
C CYS A 57 4.67 6.99 -22.41
N ASP A 58 5.00 7.15 -21.13
CA ASP A 58 6.37 7.48 -20.71
C ASP A 58 7.13 6.24 -20.20
N ILE A 59 6.41 5.17 -19.85
CA ILE A 59 6.99 3.95 -19.29
C ILE A 59 6.95 2.83 -20.34
N PRO A 60 8.08 2.14 -20.62
CA PRO A 60 8.09 1.00 -21.53
C PRO A 60 7.07 -0.06 -21.12
N LEU A 61 6.33 -0.61 -22.09
CA LEU A 61 5.20 -1.52 -21.87
C LEU A 61 5.46 -2.60 -20.81
N LYS A 62 6.64 -3.24 -20.85
CA LYS A 62 7.04 -4.30 -19.92
C LYS A 62 7.20 -3.88 -18.45
N TYR A 63 7.18 -2.59 -18.11
CA TYR A 63 7.29 -2.08 -16.74
C TYR A 63 6.04 -1.30 -16.30
N GLN A 64 5.04 -1.16 -17.17
CA GLN A 64 3.86 -0.32 -16.88
C GLN A 64 3.06 -0.88 -15.69
N SER A 65 2.89 -2.21 -15.62
CA SER A 65 2.20 -2.88 -14.51
C SER A 65 2.94 -2.64 -13.19
N ASP A 66 4.23 -2.97 -13.13
CA ASP A 66 5.06 -2.81 -11.94
C ASP A 66 5.04 -1.37 -11.42
N VAL A 67 5.18 -0.40 -12.32
CA VAL A 67 5.13 1.03 -11.97
C VAL A 67 3.76 1.43 -11.44
N LEU A 68 2.68 0.96 -12.07
CA LEU A 68 1.32 1.24 -11.61
C LEU A 68 1.08 0.65 -10.21
N ILE A 69 1.45 -0.61 -9.99
CA ILE A 69 1.33 -1.30 -8.71
C ILE A 69 2.18 -0.59 -7.65
N ALA A 70 3.45 -0.32 -7.92
CA ALA A 70 4.37 0.33 -7.00
C ALA A 70 3.85 1.71 -6.54
N GLU A 71 3.39 2.55 -7.48
CA GLU A 71 2.83 3.86 -7.14
C GLU A 71 1.52 3.76 -6.32
N ASN A 72 0.68 2.75 -6.60
CA ASN A 72 -0.58 2.53 -5.88
C ASN A 72 -0.30 2.09 -4.45
N VAL A 73 0.43 0.99 -4.33
CA VAL A 73 0.71 0.34 -3.05
C VAL A 73 1.58 1.25 -2.18
N GLY A 74 2.58 1.93 -2.74
CA GLY A 74 3.42 2.85 -1.96
C GLY A 74 2.65 4.04 -1.39
N SER A 75 1.69 4.58 -2.15
CA SER A 75 0.79 5.63 -1.67
C SER A 75 -0.16 5.12 -0.59
N LEU A 76 -0.69 3.91 -0.77
CA LEU A 76 -1.56 3.25 0.21
C LEU A 76 -0.82 3.02 1.53
N ILE A 77 0.37 2.42 1.49
CA ILE A 77 1.23 2.20 2.66
C ILE A 77 1.46 3.52 3.40
N ARG A 78 1.86 4.58 2.67
CA ARG A 78 2.12 5.91 3.27
C ARG A 78 0.89 6.45 3.98
N ARG A 79 -0.28 6.28 3.41
CA ARG A 79 -1.56 6.75 3.95
C ARG A 79 -1.91 6.05 5.26
N HIS A 80 -1.77 4.72 5.31
CA HIS A 80 -2.00 3.92 6.51
C HIS A 80 -0.97 4.23 7.62
N ASP A 81 0.32 4.33 7.27
CA ASP A 81 1.39 4.71 8.19
C ASP A 81 1.17 6.12 8.76
N MET A 82 0.75 7.08 7.91
CA MET A 82 0.37 8.43 8.36
C MET A 82 -0.75 8.42 9.39
N ALA A 83 -1.78 7.61 9.14
CA ALA A 83 -2.93 7.52 10.00
C ALA A 83 -2.53 6.99 11.37
N ALA A 84 -1.74 5.92 11.42
CA ALA A 84 -1.22 5.39 12.67
C ALA A 84 -0.37 6.42 13.42
N TRP A 85 0.57 7.07 12.73
CA TRP A 85 1.41 8.10 13.36
C TRP A 85 0.58 9.24 13.96
N LEU A 86 -0.20 9.94 13.14
CA LEU A 86 -0.91 11.15 13.60
C LEU A 86 -2.00 10.85 14.62
N THR A 87 -2.68 9.71 14.51
CA THR A 87 -3.70 9.33 15.49
C THR A 87 -3.10 8.90 16.82
N SER A 88 -1.92 8.28 16.81
CA SER A 88 -1.24 7.88 18.04
C SER A 88 -0.80 9.10 18.86
N ASP A 89 -0.35 10.17 18.20
CA ASP A 89 -0.04 11.46 18.84
C ASP A 89 -1.27 12.06 19.56
N GLU A 90 -2.45 12.03 18.94
CA GLU A 90 -3.67 12.55 19.57
C GLU A 90 -4.14 11.67 20.73
N LEU A 91 -4.00 10.35 20.62
CA LEU A 91 -4.33 9.43 21.72
C LEU A 91 -3.38 9.59 22.91
N LEU A 92 -2.09 9.89 22.67
CA LEU A 92 -1.13 10.22 23.72
C LEU A 92 -1.53 11.49 24.48
N LYS A 93 -2.01 12.53 23.77
CA LYS A 93 -2.45 13.80 24.38
C LYS A 93 -3.61 13.60 25.36
N ILE A 94 -4.56 12.72 25.04
CA ILE A 94 -5.69 12.42 25.92
C ILE A 94 -5.41 11.29 26.93
N GLY A 95 -4.17 10.77 26.98
CA GLY A 95 -3.77 9.71 27.90
C GLY A 95 -4.29 8.31 27.56
N ALA A 96 -4.92 8.11 26.41
CA ALA A 96 -5.52 6.83 26.03
C ALA A 96 -4.50 5.70 25.84
N LEU A 97 -3.23 6.02 25.52
CA LEU A 97 -2.14 5.05 25.36
C LEU A 97 -1.26 4.89 26.61
N LYS A 98 -1.55 5.57 27.73
CA LYS A 98 -0.74 5.46 28.97
C LYS A 98 -1.11 4.23 29.79
N ASP A 99 -2.41 3.98 29.93
CA ASP A 99 -2.94 2.95 30.82
C ASP A 99 -3.75 1.90 30.03
N PHE A 100 -3.17 1.32 28.98
CA PHE A 100 -3.87 0.31 28.18
C PHE A 100 -4.03 -1.01 28.97
N PRO A 101 -5.13 -1.75 28.77
CA PRO A 101 -5.34 -3.05 29.41
C PRO A 101 -4.37 -4.10 28.87
N GLY A 102 -3.75 -4.89 29.74
CA GLY A 102 -2.91 -6.02 29.35
C GLY A 102 -1.65 -5.66 28.55
N SER A 103 -1.31 -6.46 27.53
CA SER A 103 -0.08 -6.29 26.73
C SER A 103 -0.37 -5.67 25.37
N PRO A 104 0.35 -4.61 24.94
CA PRO A 104 0.05 -3.93 23.69
C PRO A 104 0.38 -4.84 22.50
N LYS A 105 -0.48 -4.83 21.47
CA LYS A 105 -0.32 -5.63 20.24
C LYS A 105 -0.15 -4.77 18.98
N GLY A 106 -0.37 -3.47 19.07
CA GLY A 106 -0.17 -2.51 17.98
C GLY A 106 -1.49 -1.93 17.50
N TRP A 107 -1.58 -1.64 16.21
CA TRP A 107 -2.75 -1.01 15.59
C TRP A 107 -3.15 -1.73 14.31
N LEU A 108 -4.41 -1.57 13.92
CA LEU A 108 -4.91 -1.89 12.59
C LEU A 108 -5.57 -0.67 11.99
N THR A 109 -5.55 -0.60 10.66
CA THR A 109 -6.12 0.51 9.91
C THR A 109 -7.17 -0.02 8.93
N ASP A 110 -8.21 0.77 8.69
CA ASP A 110 -9.26 0.51 7.71
C ASP A 110 -9.45 1.74 6.82
N ASP A 111 -9.15 1.62 5.53
CA ASP A 111 -9.35 2.73 4.59
C ASP A 111 -10.82 2.82 4.20
N ARG A 112 -11.43 3.98 4.42
CA ARG A 112 -12.83 4.28 4.09
C ARG A 112 -12.96 5.17 2.85
N GLY A 113 -11.86 5.42 2.15
CA GLY A 113 -11.78 6.29 0.98
C GLY A 113 -11.55 7.75 1.34
N ASP A 114 -12.42 8.36 2.15
CA ASP A 114 -12.31 9.75 2.61
C ASP A 114 -11.50 9.91 3.92
N ARG A 115 -11.33 8.82 4.66
CA ARG A 115 -10.56 8.75 5.91
C ARG A 115 -9.92 7.37 6.09
N VAL A 116 -9.03 7.27 7.06
CA VAL A 116 -8.49 6.00 7.57
C VAL A 116 -8.85 5.88 9.04
N ASP A 117 -9.62 4.86 9.38
CA ASP A 117 -9.96 4.53 10.77
C ASP A 117 -8.83 3.69 11.37
N VAL A 118 -8.43 3.99 12.60
CA VAL A 118 -7.33 3.33 13.31
C VAL A 118 -7.84 2.79 14.64
N ASN A 119 -7.63 1.51 14.87
CA ASN A 119 -7.93 0.84 16.14
C ASN A 119 -6.63 0.35 16.79
N TYR A 120 -6.52 0.50 18.10
CA TYR A 120 -5.36 0.12 18.89
C TYR A 120 -5.70 -1.05 19.78
N PHE A 121 -4.83 -2.07 19.76
CA PHE A 121 -5.11 -3.37 20.31
C PHE A 121 -4.14 -3.75 21.42
N SER A 122 -4.67 -4.49 22.37
CA SER A 122 -3.92 -5.17 23.41
C SER A 122 -4.49 -6.56 23.66
N LEU A 123 -3.72 -7.38 24.34
CA LEU A 123 -4.11 -8.70 24.79
C LEU A 123 -4.39 -8.64 26.29
N ASP A 124 -5.65 -8.86 26.67
CA ASP A 124 -6.11 -8.94 28.05
C ASP A 124 -6.45 -10.41 28.37
N GLY A 125 -5.60 -11.05 29.19
CA GLY A 125 -5.53 -12.50 29.27
C GLY A 125 -5.20 -13.09 27.90
N ASP A 126 -6.11 -13.89 27.35
CA ASP A 126 -6.02 -14.47 25.99
C ASP A 126 -6.93 -13.75 24.97
N THR A 127 -7.61 -12.68 25.39
CA THR A 127 -8.57 -11.98 24.52
C THR A 127 -7.90 -10.79 23.86
N LEU A 128 -7.89 -10.78 22.52
CA LEU A 128 -7.50 -9.60 21.76
C LEU A 128 -8.63 -8.56 21.81
N ILE A 129 -8.33 -7.39 22.36
CA ILE A 129 -9.28 -6.29 22.53
C ILE A 129 -8.77 -5.02 21.83
N SER A 130 -9.69 -4.24 21.27
CA SER A 130 -9.45 -2.85 20.89
C SER A 130 -9.82 -1.95 22.06
N PHE A 131 -8.86 -1.14 22.51
CA PHE A 131 -9.00 -0.28 23.69
C PHE A 131 -9.00 1.21 23.35
N ALA A 132 -8.65 1.59 22.12
CA ALA A 132 -8.70 2.96 21.66
C ALA A 132 -8.93 3.03 20.15
N GLN A 133 -9.52 4.13 19.70
CA GLN A 133 -9.73 4.40 18.28
C GLN A 133 -9.54 5.88 17.96
N SER A 134 -9.26 6.14 16.69
CA SER A 134 -9.17 7.49 16.12
C SER A 134 -9.21 7.38 14.60
N SER A 135 -9.45 8.48 13.90
CA SER A 135 -9.54 8.49 12.44
C SER A 135 -8.76 9.67 11.85
N LEU A 136 -8.05 9.43 10.75
CA LEU A 136 -7.41 10.49 9.96
C LEU A 136 -8.27 10.80 8.72
N HIS A 137 -8.89 11.98 8.70
CA HIS A 137 -9.65 12.47 7.55
C HIS A 137 -8.73 13.12 6.53
N MET A 138 -9.04 12.93 5.25
CA MET A 138 -8.29 13.53 4.16
C MET A 138 -8.80 14.92 3.78
N GLN A 139 -10.10 15.17 3.95
CA GLN A 139 -10.75 16.44 3.61
C GLN A 139 -11.89 16.77 4.59
N PRO A 140 -11.81 17.88 5.35
CA PRO A 140 -10.58 18.63 5.64
C PRO A 140 -9.55 17.71 6.32
N PHE A 141 -8.27 17.92 6.01
CA PHE A 141 -7.20 17.08 6.57
C PHE A 141 -7.13 17.26 8.10
N GLY A 142 -7.18 16.15 8.84
CA GLY A 142 -7.00 16.19 10.29
C GLY A 142 -7.48 14.95 11.02
N VAL A 143 -7.00 14.80 12.26
CA VAL A 143 -7.41 13.72 13.16
C VAL A 143 -8.75 14.05 13.81
N ARG A 144 -9.62 13.03 13.91
CA ARG A 144 -10.99 13.07 14.44
C ARG A 144 -11.28 11.82 15.26
N ASP A 145 -12.44 11.82 15.93
CA ASP A 145 -13.02 10.66 16.62
C ASP A 145 -12.06 9.93 17.58
N THR A 146 -11.14 10.69 18.16
CA THR A 146 -10.08 10.18 19.03
C THR A 146 -10.66 9.91 20.41
N LYS A 147 -10.63 8.65 20.84
CA LYS A 147 -11.15 8.25 22.15
C LYS A 147 -10.53 6.95 22.65
N ARG A 148 -10.49 6.83 23.97
CA ARG A 148 -10.38 5.53 24.65
C ARG A 148 -11.74 4.81 24.56
N LEU A 149 -11.70 3.50 24.39
CA LEU A 149 -12.88 2.64 24.46
C LEU A 149 -13.02 2.14 25.90
N ASP A 150 -14.12 2.49 26.54
CA ASP A 150 -14.47 2.08 27.89
C ASP A 150 -15.96 1.68 27.94
N PRO A 151 -16.28 0.37 28.01
CA PRO A 151 -15.35 -0.75 28.05
C PRO A 151 -14.59 -0.95 26.71
N PRO A 152 -13.41 -1.59 26.73
CA PRO A 152 -12.77 -2.10 25.51
C PRO A 152 -13.68 -3.07 24.76
N ARG A 153 -13.51 -3.17 23.44
CA ARG A 153 -14.27 -4.12 22.62
C ARG A 153 -13.41 -5.31 22.22
N PRO A 154 -13.97 -6.54 22.14
CA PRO A 154 -13.28 -7.64 21.49
C PRO A 154 -12.93 -7.33 20.02
N ALA A 155 -11.80 -7.85 19.56
CA ALA A 155 -11.43 -7.82 18.15
C ALA A 155 -12.40 -8.67 17.33
N ASN A 156 -12.88 -8.13 16.21
CA ASN A 156 -13.74 -8.87 15.28
C ASN A 156 -12.91 -9.91 14.46
N PRO A 157 -13.55 -10.84 13.72
CA PRO A 157 -12.83 -11.88 12.99
C PRO A 157 -11.80 -11.36 11.98
N ARG A 158 -12.07 -10.21 11.34
CA ARG A 158 -11.11 -9.58 10.43
C ARG A 158 -9.89 -9.05 11.19
N GLU A 159 -10.11 -8.41 12.33
CA GLU A 159 -9.01 -7.86 13.14
C GLU A 159 -8.16 -8.97 13.75
N GLN A 160 -8.76 -10.09 14.16
CA GLN A 160 -8.04 -11.25 14.66
C GLN A 160 -7.05 -11.80 13.63
N LYS A 161 -7.48 -12.06 12.40
CA LYS A 161 -6.59 -12.56 11.33
C LYS A 161 -5.49 -11.57 10.93
N LEU A 162 -5.80 -10.26 10.85
CA LEU A 162 -4.79 -9.25 10.51
C LEU A 162 -3.77 -9.05 11.64
N MET A 163 -4.20 -9.17 12.90
CA MET A 163 -3.31 -9.13 14.06
C MET A 163 -2.45 -10.40 14.18
N ALA A 164 -3.00 -11.57 13.82
CA ALA A 164 -2.24 -12.80 13.70
C ALA A 164 -1.13 -12.65 12.64
N ALA A 165 -1.45 -12.10 11.46
CA ALA A 165 -0.48 -11.81 10.41
C ALA A 165 0.62 -10.83 10.89
N GLN A 166 0.27 -9.75 11.58
CA GLN A 166 1.26 -8.84 12.18
C GLN A 166 2.17 -9.57 13.17
N THR A 167 1.59 -10.38 14.05
CA THR A 167 2.33 -11.11 15.07
C THR A 167 3.31 -12.09 14.43
N LEU A 168 2.86 -12.85 13.42
CA LEU A 168 3.71 -13.78 12.68
C LEU A 168 4.82 -13.06 11.90
N ALA A 169 4.54 -11.92 11.27
CA ALA A 169 5.56 -11.13 10.59
C ALA A 169 6.66 -10.65 11.56
N ARG A 170 6.29 -10.26 12.80
CA ARG A 170 7.26 -9.81 13.83
C ARG A 170 8.16 -10.93 14.36
N THR A 171 7.79 -12.20 14.23
CA THR A 171 8.66 -13.32 14.62
C THR A 171 9.71 -13.63 13.57
N GLN A 172 9.54 -13.10 12.35
CA GLN A 172 10.52 -13.22 11.28
C GLN A 172 11.73 -12.33 11.55
N LYS A 173 12.87 -12.69 10.95
CA LYS A 173 14.13 -11.96 11.09
C LYS A 173 14.67 -11.55 9.71
N PRO A 174 13.91 -10.77 8.92
CA PRO A 174 14.43 -10.24 7.67
C PRO A 174 15.56 -9.24 7.94
N LEU A 175 16.27 -8.81 6.89
CA LEU A 175 17.15 -7.66 7.02
C LEU A 175 16.35 -6.45 7.56
N TYR A 176 16.85 -5.84 8.63
CA TYR A 176 16.22 -4.71 9.27
C TYR A 176 17.24 -3.64 9.64
N CYS A 177 16.96 -2.39 9.27
CA CYS A 177 17.94 -1.29 9.29
C CYS A 177 17.60 -0.19 10.29
N SER A 178 16.98 -0.55 11.42
CA SER A 178 16.78 0.35 12.56
C SER A 178 16.86 -0.43 13.87
N ASP A 179 17.17 0.28 14.95
CA ASP A 179 17.18 -0.28 16.31
C ASP A 179 15.83 -0.13 17.03
N THR A 180 14.87 0.57 16.42
CA THR A 180 13.52 0.73 16.96
C THR A 180 12.55 -0.30 16.38
N PRO A 181 11.43 -0.62 17.05
CA PRO A 181 10.46 -1.56 16.51
C PRO A 181 9.87 -1.11 15.16
N PRO A 182 9.56 -2.04 14.23
CA PRO A 182 9.03 -1.67 12.93
C PRO A 182 7.61 -1.13 13.00
N ASN A 183 7.35 -0.17 12.11
CA ASN A 183 6.00 0.16 11.68
C ASN A 183 5.48 -0.96 10.79
N LEU A 184 4.26 -1.43 11.07
CA LEU A 184 3.58 -2.41 10.24
C LEU A 184 2.33 -1.79 9.61
N VAL A 185 2.19 -1.98 8.31
CA VAL A 185 0.94 -1.74 7.59
C VAL A 185 0.42 -3.08 7.10
N VAL A 186 -0.85 -3.37 7.41
CA VAL A 186 -1.48 -4.66 7.10
C VAL A 186 -2.87 -4.43 6.55
N PHE A 187 -3.15 -5.04 5.41
CA PHE A 187 -4.47 -5.03 4.79
C PHE A 187 -4.73 -6.31 4.00
N ASP A 188 -6.01 -6.63 3.83
CA ASP A 188 -6.47 -7.71 2.97
C ASP A 188 -6.25 -7.33 1.50
N VAL A 189 -5.87 -8.32 0.69
CA VAL A 189 -5.71 -8.18 -0.76
C VAL A 189 -6.40 -9.38 -1.42
N GLU A 190 -7.04 -9.15 -2.57
CA GLU A 190 -7.46 -10.23 -3.45
C GLU A 190 -6.55 -10.23 -4.68
N GLU A 191 -5.88 -11.36 -4.91
CA GLU A 191 -4.99 -11.55 -6.04
C GLU A 191 -5.34 -12.89 -6.69
N ASP A 192 -5.61 -12.90 -8.00
CA ASP A 192 -6.09 -14.06 -8.76
C ASP A 192 -7.31 -14.76 -8.09
N HIS A 193 -8.26 -13.96 -7.60
CA HIS A 193 -9.44 -14.43 -6.85
C HIS A 193 -9.11 -15.21 -5.57
N LYS A 194 -7.88 -15.09 -5.05
CA LYS A 194 -7.45 -15.67 -3.79
C LYS A 194 -7.30 -14.58 -2.76
N PRO A 195 -8.07 -14.61 -1.66
CA PRO A 195 -7.87 -13.69 -0.56
C PRO A 195 -6.54 -13.98 0.13
N GLN A 196 -5.75 -12.93 0.34
CA GLN A 196 -4.46 -12.94 0.99
C GLN A 196 -4.38 -11.76 1.96
N ILE A 197 -3.36 -11.76 2.82
CA ILE A 197 -3.04 -10.62 3.68
C ILE A 197 -1.62 -10.17 3.35
N PHE A 198 -1.44 -8.89 3.07
CA PHE A 198 -0.11 -8.31 2.89
C PHE A 198 0.32 -7.60 4.17
N VAL A 199 1.55 -7.88 4.61
CA VAL A 199 2.18 -7.22 5.76
C VAL A 199 3.43 -6.49 5.29
N PHE A 200 3.44 -5.17 5.42
CA PHE A 200 4.59 -4.33 5.12
C PHE A 200 5.31 -4.00 6.41
N MET A 201 6.53 -4.51 6.57
CA MET A 201 7.43 -4.20 7.67
C MET A 201 8.39 -3.10 7.25
N MET A 202 8.33 -1.99 7.97
CA MET A 202 9.04 -0.76 7.62
C MET A 202 9.87 -0.27 8.80
N PRO A 203 11.16 0.03 8.59
CA PRO A 203 11.93 0.81 9.54
C PRO A 203 11.27 2.18 9.74
N PRO A 204 11.02 2.60 10.98
CA PRO A 204 10.49 3.92 11.23
C PRO A 204 11.54 4.97 10.87
N TRP A 205 11.07 6.17 10.51
CA TRP A 205 11.94 7.32 10.33
C TRP A 205 12.12 8.06 11.66
N GLN A 206 13.36 8.29 12.07
CA GLN A 206 13.73 9.18 13.16
C GLN A 206 14.53 10.40 12.65
N ASP A 207 14.51 11.52 13.38
CA ASP A 207 15.14 12.77 12.93
C ASP A 207 16.63 12.64 12.60
N ASP A 208 17.32 11.67 13.22
CA ASP A 208 18.74 11.37 13.07
C ASP A 208 19.05 10.07 12.32
N ASP A 209 18.06 9.23 12.04
CA ASP A 209 18.19 7.94 11.35
C ASP A 209 17.13 7.81 10.24
N VAL A 210 17.59 7.82 8.99
CA VAL A 210 16.77 7.76 7.78
C VAL A 210 17.11 6.48 7.01
N PRO A 211 16.41 5.37 7.28
CA PRO A 211 16.72 4.08 6.65
C PRO A 211 16.36 4.07 5.16
N MET A 212 17.27 3.60 4.31
CA MET A 212 17.02 3.41 2.87
C MET A 212 16.89 1.94 2.48
N GLY A 213 16.86 1.06 3.47
CA GLY A 213 16.79 -0.39 3.33
C GLY A 213 16.11 -1.03 4.53
N GLY A 214 16.00 -2.35 4.53
CA GLY A 214 15.33 -3.10 5.61
C GLY A 214 13.80 -3.07 5.54
N TYR A 215 13.25 -2.77 4.36
CA TYR A 215 11.83 -2.85 4.06
C TYR A 215 11.47 -4.25 3.56
N THR A 216 10.44 -4.85 4.15
CA THR A 216 10.00 -6.21 3.80
C THR A 216 8.50 -6.25 3.58
N MET A 217 8.06 -6.97 2.55
CA MET A 217 6.65 -7.32 2.35
C MET A 217 6.49 -8.83 2.56
N PHE A 218 5.55 -9.23 3.40
CA PHE A 218 5.13 -10.62 3.54
C PHE A 218 3.78 -10.83 2.87
N ARG A 219 3.65 -11.91 2.10
CA ARG A 219 2.37 -12.42 1.61
C ARG A 219 1.94 -13.54 2.55
N MET A 220 0.79 -13.39 3.15
CA MET A 220 0.21 -14.34 4.09
C MET A 220 -1.05 -14.96 3.47
N ASP A 221 -1.40 -16.16 3.91
CA ASP A 221 -2.70 -16.71 3.56
C ASP A 221 -3.86 -15.93 4.20
N GLN A 222 -5.09 -16.23 3.80
CA GLN A 222 -6.29 -15.54 4.29
C GLN A 222 -6.45 -15.57 5.81
N SER A 223 -5.89 -16.57 6.50
CA SER A 223 -5.98 -16.71 7.96
C SER A 223 -4.99 -15.80 8.69
N GLY A 224 -3.89 -15.40 8.03
CA GLY A 224 -2.79 -14.67 8.65
C GLY A 224 -1.85 -15.56 9.46
N GLU A 225 -2.04 -16.88 9.46
CA GLU A 225 -1.26 -17.82 10.28
C GLU A 225 -0.11 -18.48 9.51
N ARG A 226 -0.01 -18.23 8.20
CA ARG A 226 1.05 -18.80 7.36
C ARG A 226 1.58 -17.78 6.35
N ILE A 227 2.90 -17.69 6.29
CA ILE A 227 3.63 -16.95 5.25
C ILE A 227 3.62 -17.81 3.97
N LEU A 228 3.12 -17.23 2.89
CA LEU A 228 3.17 -17.80 1.54
C LEU A 228 4.47 -17.43 0.85
N ASP A 229 4.91 -16.18 0.99
CA ASP A 229 6.10 -15.62 0.36
C ASP A 229 6.54 -14.34 1.06
N HIS A 230 7.76 -13.87 0.79
CA HIS A 230 8.25 -12.58 1.25
C HIS A 230 9.19 -11.92 0.25
N TYR A 231 9.25 -10.60 0.32
CA TYR A 231 10.10 -9.76 -0.51
C TYR A 231 10.89 -8.79 0.36
N GLU A 232 12.22 -8.84 0.27
CA GLU A 232 13.12 -7.89 0.91
C GLU A 232 13.66 -6.87 -0.11
N GLN A 233 13.50 -5.58 0.20
CA GLN A 233 13.85 -4.49 -0.71
C GLN A 233 15.36 -4.34 -0.94
N THR A 234 16.17 -4.63 0.07
CA THR A 234 17.63 -4.47 0.05
C THR A 234 18.31 -5.70 0.63
N ARG A 235 19.58 -5.91 0.25
CA ARG A 235 20.43 -6.97 0.82
C ARG A 235 21.41 -6.46 1.88
N SER A 236 21.43 -5.16 2.12
CA SER A 236 22.27 -4.50 3.12
C SER A 236 21.61 -3.21 3.59
N CYS A 237 22.03 -2.72 4.75
CA CYS A 237 21.58 -1.44 5.27
C CYS A 237 22.36 -0.28 4.66
N LEU A 238 21.61 0.78 4.35
CA LEU A 238 22.10 2.08 3.95
C LEU A 238 21.23 3.08 4.69
N ASN A 239 21.77 3.77 5.68
CA ASN A 239 21.03 4.80 6.41
C ASN A 239 21.71 6.14 6.18
N TYR A 240 20.90 7.20 6.11
CA TYR A 240 21.37 8.57 6.14
C TYR A 240 21.09 9.19 7.50
N ASP A 241 21.94 10.11 7.92
CA ASP A 241 21.66 10.93 9.09
C ASP A 241 20.74 12.12 8.74
N GLY A 242 20.15 12.74 9.76
CA GLY A 242 19.28 13.91 9.60
C GLY A 242 19.93 15.12 8.91
N LYS A 243 21.25 15.31 9.06
CA LYS A 243 21.98 16.41 8.40
C LYS A 243 22.13 16.13 6.90
N GLN A 244 22.41 14.89 6.54
CA GLN A 244 22.48 14.42 5.17
C GLN A 244 21.11 14.58 4.49
N LEU A 245 20.02 14.18 5.16
CA LEU A 245 18.66 14.38 4.65
C LEU A 245 18.35 15.86 4.37
N LYS A 246 18.64 16.76 5.32
CA LYS A 246 18.34 18.20 5.16
C LYS A 246 19.09 18.80 3.97
N LYS A 247 20.35 18.40 3.77
CA LYS A 247 21.21 18.88 2.67
C LYS A 247 20.92 18.20 1.34
N ALA A 248 20.36 16.99 1.35
CA ALA A 248 20.11 16.22 0.14
C ALA A 248 19.07 16.91 -0.74
N GLN A 249 19.43 17.11 -2.02
CA GLN A 249 18.50 17.50 -3.08
C GLN A 249 17.78 16.27 -3.65
N ALA A 250 18.44 15.11 -3.61
CA ALA A 250 17.90 13.81 -3.97
C ALA A 250 18.74 12.73 -3.29
N PHE A 251 18.15 11.56 -3.07
CA PHE A 251 18.86 10.36 -2.66
C PHE A 251 19.14 9.46 -3.85
N TYR A 252 20.23 8.69 -3.79
CA TYR A 252 20.61 7.80 -4.88
C TYR A 252 20.74 6.37 -4.34
N VAL A 253 20.08 5.41 -4.97
CA VAL A 253 20.07 4.02 -4.54
C VAL A 253 20.21 3.08 -5.72
N SER A 254 21.05 2.06 -5.56
CA SER A 254 21.10 0.94 -6.50
C SER A 254 20.05 -0.10 -6.09
N HIS A 255 19.25 -0.54 -7.05
CA HIS A 255 18.22 -1.54 -6.86
C HIS A 255 18.58 -2.85 -7.58
N LEU A 256 18.54 -3.95 -6.84
CA LEU A 256 19.03 -5.26 -7.27
C LEU A 256 17.91 -6.29 -7.47
N THR A 257 16.79 -6.13 -6.77
CA THR A 257 15.77 -7.17 -6.61
C THR A 257 14.66 -7.11 -7.65
N SER A 258 14.48 -5.98 -8.36
CA SER A 258 13.58 -5.89 -9.52
C SER A 258 14.09 -4.95 -10.62
N ALA A 259 13.39 -4.96 -11.75
CA ALA A 259 13.72 -4.18 -12.95
C ALA A 259 13.15 -2.74 -12.94
N ALA A 260 12.26 -2.40 -12.01
CA ALA A 260 11.65 -1.08 -11.86
C ALA A 260 11.60 -0.68 -10.37
N PRO A 261 11.44 0.61 -10.01
CA PRO A 261 11.26 0.99 -8.62
C PRO A 261 10.01 0.36 -8.00
N THR A 262 10.15 -0.20 -6.81
CA THR A 262 9.05 -0.81 -6.04
C THR A 262 8.24 0.18 -5.19
N MET A 263 7.17 -0.33 -4.57
CA MET A 263 6.31 0.40 -3.62
C MET A 263 7.08 1.05 -2.47
N PHE A 264 8.19 0.46 -2.03
CA PHE A 264 9.00 1.03 -0.95
C PHE A 264 9.72 2.31 -1.37
N HIS A 265 10.17 2.44 -2.62
CA HIS A 265 10.71 3.70 -3.12
C HIS A 265 9.64 4.79 -3.17
N VAL A 266 8.42 4.42 -3.58
CA VAL A 266 7.27 5.34 -3.59
C VAL A 266 6.95 5.80 -2.17
N PHE A 267 6.84 4.87 -1.21
CA PHE A 267 6.66 5.16 0.21
C PHE A 267 7.74 6.10 0.74
N MET A 268 9.03 5.77 0.52
CA MET A 268 10.16 6.60 0.95
C MET A 268 10.12 8.01 0.34
N SER A 269 9.74 8.16 -0.94
CA SER A 269 9.64 9.49 -1.58
C SER A 269 8.60 10.38 -0.89
N LEU A 270 7.47 9.78 -0.47
CA LEU A 270 6.37 10.47 0.20
C LEU A 270 6.68 10.71 1.68
N GLN A 271 7.38 9.77 2.31
CA GLN A 271 7.80 9.86 3.70
C GLN A 271 8.83 10.98 3.82
N TYR A 272 9.97 10.87 3.13
CA TYR A 272 11.09 11.81 3.23
C TYR A 272 10.87 13.13 2.50
N ARG A 273 9.88 13.20 1.60
CA ARG A 273 9.60 14.38 0.75
C ARG A 273 10.85 14.82 -0.03
N LYS A 274 11.60 13.84 -0.52
CA LYS A 274 12.80 14.02 -1.34
C LYS A 274 12.72 13.13 -2.58
N PRO A 275 13.23 13.57 -3.75
CA PRO A 275 13.42 12.71 -4.90
C PRO A 275 14.37 11.54 -4.57
N LEU A 276 14.03 10.36 -5.09
CA LEU A 276 14.87 9.17 -5.08
C LEU A 276 15.27 8.84 -6.51
N ILE A 277 16.58 8.78 -6.75
CA ILE A 277 17.14 8.32 -8.01
C ILE A 277 17.52 6.86 -7.86
N VAL A 278 16.78 6.01 -8.57
CA VAL A 278 16.89 4.56 -8.47
C VAL A 278 17.59 4.04 -9.71
N PHE A 279 18.73 3.37 -9.51
CA PHE A 279 19.43 2.65 -10.56
C PHE A 279 19.10 1.16 -10.49
N THR A 280 18.27 0.69 -11.42
CA THR A 280 17.90 -0.73 -11.51
C THR A 280 19.00 -1.49 -12.24
N THR A 281 19.74 -2.31 -11.52
CA THR A 281 20.97 -2.95 -12.01
C THR A 281 20.72 -3.98 -13.12
N GLN A 282 19.57 -4.68 -13.08
CA GLN A 282 19.20 -5.75 -14.01
C GLN A 282 19.09 -5.26 -15.47
N ASN A 283 18.66 -4.02 -15.66
CA ASN A 283 18.44 -3.41 -16.99
C ASN A 283 19.20 -2.08 -17.18
N GLN A 284 19.92 -1.64 -16.16
CA GLN A 284 20.73 -0.42 -16.14
C GLN A 284 19.95 0.87 -16.35
N LEU A 285 18.64 0.85 -16.09
CA LEU A 285 17.79 2.03 -16.19
C LEU A 285 17.94 2.92 -14.95
N LEU A 286 17.69 4.21 -15.18
CA LEU A 286 17.68 5.24 -14.15
C LEU A 286 16.27 5.78 -14.04
N TRP A 287 15.75 5.76 -12.83
CA TRP A 287 14.41 6.19 -12.51
C TRP A 287 14.45 7.30 -11.49
N LYS A 288 13.46 8.17 -11.53
CA LYS A 288 13.18 9.13 -10.49
C LYS A 288 11.87 8.77 -9.81
N VAL A 289 11.89 8.71 -8.49
CA VAL A 289 10.68 8.60 -7.67
C VAL A 289 10.52 9.87 -6.85
N GLU A 290 9.47 10.63 -7.12
CA GLU A 290 9.22 11.92 -6.50
C GLU A 290 7.72 12.09 -6.27
N LEU A 291 7.32 12.52 -5.07
CA LEU A 291 5.92 12.73 -4.69
C LEU A 291 5.02 11.51 -5.01
N GLY A 292 5.56 10.30 -4.78
CA GLY A 292 4.86 9.05 -5.06
C GLY A 292 4.73 8.70 -6.55
N ARG A 293 5.49 9.37 -7.42
CA ARG A 293 5.49 9.17 -8.87
C ARG A 293 6.82 8.64 -9.36
N ILE A 294 6.79 7.54 -10.10
CA ILE A 294 7.92 6.94 -10.80
C ILE A 294 7.97 7.51 -12.22
N GLN A 295 9.16 7.93 -12.63
CA GLN A 295 9.48 8.42 -13.96
C GLN A 295 10.73 7.72 -14.44
N LEU A 296 10.74 7.29 -15.71
CA LEU A 296 11.96 6.86 -16.37
C LEU A 296 12.75 8.10 -16.78
N LEU A 297 14.03 8.18 -16.44
CA LEU A 297 14.86 9.32 -16.81
C LEU A 297 15.38 9.16 -18.25
N ASP A 298 15.12 10.17 -19.07
CA ASP A 298 15.66 10.26 -20.43
C ASP A 298 17.16 10.62 -20.41
N SER A 299 17.91 10.08 -21.37
CA SER A 299 19.32 10.39 -21.59
C SER A 299 19.67 11.89 -21.69
N ASP A 300 18.73 12.71 -22.18
CA ASP A 300 18.93 14.15 -22.32
C ASP A 300 18.71 14.94 -21.03
N ASP A 301 18.06 14.34 -20.04
CA ASP A 301 17.80 14.94 -18.73
C ASP A 301 19.12 15.28 -18.00
N LYS A 302 19.17 16.46 -17.40
CA LYS A 302 20.30 16.89 -16.56
C LYS A 302 20.47 15.95 -15.36
N GLU A 303 19.37 15.48 -14.79
CA GLU A 303 19.34 14.52 -13.69
C GLU A 303 19.86 13.16 -14.15
N PHE A 304 19.50 12.71 -15.36
CA PHE A 304 20.10 11.50 -15.95
C PHE A 304 21.61 11.62 -16.07
N LYS A 305 22.14 12.74 -16.61
CA LYS A 305 23.59 12.93 -16.77
C LYS A 305 24.33 12.87 -15.43
N ARG A 306 23.77 13.45 -14.37
CA ARG A 306 24.30 13.36 -13.00
C ARG A 306 24.23 11.93 -12.47
N ALA A 307 23.07 11.30 -12.57
CA ALA A 307 22.83 9.94 -12.11
C ALA A 307 23.68 8.90 -12.84
N ARG A 308 23.92 9.09 -14.14
CA ARG A 308 24.79 8.22 -14.96
C ARG A 308 26.25 8.31 -14.54
N LYS A 309 26.74 9.49 -14.18
CA LYS A 309 28.09 9.68 -13.63
C LYS A 309 28.23 8.94 -12.29
N TRP A 310 27.21 9.03 -11.44
CA TRP A 310 27.16 8.29 -10.18
C TRP A 310 27.11 6.77 -10.38
N SER A 311 26.22 6.25 -11.24
CA SER A 311 26.04 4.80 -11.43
C SER A 311 27.26 4.10 -12.04
N LYS A 312 28.05 4.81 -12.86
CA LYS A 312 29.33 4.29 -13.37
C LYS A 312 30.34 3.98 -12.26
N ARG A 313 30.34 4.75 -11.16
CA ARG A 313 31.22 4.51 -10.00
C ARG A 313 30.85 3.24 -9.23
N ILE A 314 29.57 2.86 -9.24
CA ILE A 314 29.10 1.65 -8.56
C ILE A 314 29.49 0.39 -9.34
N LYS A 315 29.41 0.42 -10.67
CA LYS A 315 29.76 -0.73 -11.51
C LYS A 315 31.23 -1.10 -11.50
N SER A 316 32.13 -0.13 -11.28
CA SER A 316 33.55 -0.44 -11.08
C SER A 316 33.81 -1.18 -9.76
N GLU A 317 32.83 -1.29 -8.87
CA GLU A 317 33.02 -1.82 -7.51
C GLU A 317 32.29 -3.15 -7.24
N ARG A 318 31.23 -3.53 -7.98
CA ARG A 318 30.52 -4.81 -7.77
C ARG A 318 29.88 -5.38 -9.05
N GLU A 319 30.23 -6.62 -9.38
CA GLU A 319 29.55 -7.49 -10.35
C GLU A 319 28.49 -8.31 -9.57
N VAL A 320 27.21 -8.21 -9.91
CA VAL A 320 26.15 -8.97 -9.22
C VAL A 320 25.29 -9.71 -10.25
N VAL A 321 25.19 -11.02 -10.06
CA VAL A 321 24.39 -11.96 -10.85
C VAL A 321 22.90 -11.73 -10.57
N PRO A 322 22.02 -11.62 -11.60
CA PRO A 322 20.59 -11.40 -11.41
C PRO A 322 19.88 -12.63 -10.81
N THR A 323 18.91 -12.40 -9.94
CA THR A 323 17.85 -13.38 -9.60
C THR A 323 16.52 -12.70 -9.86
N SER A 324 15.69 -13.25 -10.75
CA SER A 324 14.32 -12.79 -10.97
C SER A 324 13.48 -13.06 -9.72
N SER A 325 12.73 -12.06 -9.28
CA SER A 325 11.65 -12.23 -8.30
C SER A 325 10.33 -12.13 -9.06
N ASP A 326 9.42 -13.09 -8.87
CA ASP A 326 8.10 -13.17 -9.52
C ASP A 326 7.08 -12.18 -8.93
N ILE A 327 7.55 -11.01 -8.50
CA ILE A 327 6.72 -9.97 -7.88
C ILE A 327 6.84 -8.75 -8.78
N GLY A 328 6.17 -8.86 -9.94
CA GLY A 328 5.79 -7.70 -10.75
C GLY A 328 4.78 -6.84 -10.00
#